data_AF-A0A1X0QYN7-F1
#
_entry.id   AF-A0A1X0QYN7-F1
#
_cell.length_a   1.000
_cell.length_b   1.000
_cell.length_c   1.000
_cell.angle_alpha   90.00
_cell.angle_beta   90.00
_cell.angle_gamma   90.00
#
_symmetry.space_group_name_H-M   'P 1'
#
loop_
_entity.id
_entity.type
_entity.pdbx_description
1 polymer ?
#
loop_
_entity_poly.entity_id
_entity_poly.type
_entity_poly.pdbx_seq_one_letter_code
_entity_poly.pdbx_strand_id
1 'polypeptide(L)' 'MAGSAGGLGFHPHFPGFAHRFVGKTLGAAMWFWMMYRAKEDGPVLLGWRHPWDHHGDDHHDEHH' A
#
# COMPACT_ATOMS: atom_id res chain seq x y z
N MET A 1 -20.33 -0.57 54.24
CA MET A 1 -19.67 0.07 53.10
C MET A 1 -19.91 -0.79 51.86
N ALA A 2 -20.17 -0.14 50.73
CA ALA A 2 -21.02 -0.63 49.64
C ALA A 2 -20.48 -1.81 48.83
N GLY A 3 -21.39 -2.75 48.52
CA GLY A 3 -21.63 -3.35 47.21
C GLY A 3 -20.45 -3.86 46.40
N SER A 4 -20.23 -5.18 46.48
CA SER A 4 -19.67 -5.97 45.38
C SER A 4 -20.58 -5.84 44.15
N ALA A 5 -20.31 -4.85 43.30
CA ALA A 5 -20.97 -4.71 42.01
C ALA A 5 -20.24 -5.61 41.00
N GLY A 6 -20.70 -6.86 40.92
CA GLY A 6 -20.47 -7.70 39.74
C GLY A 6 -21.12 -7.06 38.52
N GLY A 7 -20.44 -6.09 37.92
CA GLY A 7 -20.84 -5.46 36.66
C GLY A 7 -20.54 -6.40 35.50
N LEU A 8 -21.57 -7.12 35.03
CA LEU A 8 -21.71 -7.69 33.68
C LEU A 8 -20.40 -8.09 32.96
N GLY A 9 -19.68 -9.06 33.51
CA GLY A 9 -19.01 -10.16 32.78
C GLY A 9 -18.12 -9.89 31.55
N PHE A 10 -17.64 -8.67 31.29
CA PHE A 10 -16.74 -8.41 30.16
C PHE A 10 -15.29 -8.39 30.64
N HIS A 11 -14.63 -9.54 30.57
CA HIS A 11 -13.17 -9.64 30.67
C HIS A 11 -12.58 -9.69 29.26
N PRO A 12 -12.19 -8.54 28.66
CA PRO A 12 -11.56 -8.55 27.36
C PRO A 12 -10.23 -9.30 27.46
N HIS A 13 -10.12 -10.41 26.73
CA HIS A 13 -8.83 -11.08 26.57
C HIS A 13 -7.93 -10.14 25.76
N PHE A 14 -6.86 -9.65 26.38
CA PHE A 14 -5.89 -8.87 25.62
C PHE A 14 -5.16 -9.81 24.67
N PRO A 15 -5.15 -9.56 23.35
CA PRO A 15 -4.40 -10.39 22.43
C PRO A 15 -2.93 -10.35 22.83
N GLY A 16 -2.31 -11.54 22.89
CA GLY A 16 -0.92 -11.69 23.27
C GLY A 16 -0.01 -10.79 22.45
N PHE A 17 1.13 -10.40 23.03
CA PHE A 17 2.08 -9.49 22.39
C PHE A 17 2.47 -9.95 20.98
N ALA A 18 2.67 -11.25 20.79
CA ALA A 18 2.97 -11.86 19.49
C ALA A 18 1.89 -11.59 18.44
N HIS A 19 0.61 -11.68 18.79
CA HIS A 19 -0.50 -11.45 17.86
C HIS A 19 -0.56 -9.98 17.40
N ARG A 20 -0.33 -9.04 18.33
CA ARG A 20 -0.26 -7.61 18.01
C ARG A 20 0.95 -7.27 17.15
N PHE A 21 2.09 -7.89 17.43
CA PHE A 21 3.33 -7.66 16.69
C PHE A 21 3.21 -8.18 15.26
N VAL A 22 2.82 -9.45 15.09
CA VAL A 22 2.65 -10.09 13.77
C VAL A 22 1.57 -9.38 12.94
N GLY A 23 0.45 -8.99 13.56
CA GLY A 23 -0.59 -8.23 12.86
C GLY A 23 -0.08 -6.89 12.34
N LYS A 24 0.72 -6.17 13.13
CA LYS A 24 1.34 -4.90 12.72
C LYS A 24 2.42 -5.09 11.66
N THR A 25 3.27 -6.10 11.78
CA THR A 25 4.33 -6.35 10.79
C THR A 25 3.75 -6.79 9.45
N LEU A 26 2.70 -7.62 9.44
CA LEU A 26 2.00 -8.00 8.21
C LEU A 26 1.32 -6.80 7.54
N GLY A 27 0.62 -5.96 8.30
CA GLY A 27 0.03 -4.73 7.77
C GLY A 27 1.08 -3.77 7.24
N ALA A 28 2.17 -3.55 7.99
CA ALA A 28 3.29 -2.72 7.55
C ALA A 28 3.98 -3.30 6.31
N ALA A 29 4.14 -4.62 6.20
CA ALA A 29 4.71 -5.28 5.03
C ALA A 29 3.82 -5.11 3.79
N MET A 30 2.50 -5.17 3.93
CA MET A 30 1.55 -4.89 2.85
C MET A 30 1.70 -3.46 2.33
N TRP A 31 1.74 -2.47 3.23
CA TRP A 31 1.95 -1.06 2.84
C TRP A 31 3.34 -0.81 2.27
N PHE A 32 4.36 -1.43 2.85
CA PHE A 32 5.73 -1.40 2.34
C PHE A 32 5.79 -1.95 0.92
N TRP A 33 5.10 -3.06 0.65
CA TRP A 33 5.01 -3.66 -0.69
C TRP A 33 4.35 -2.73 -1.70
N MET A 34 3.23 -2.09 -1.32
CA MET A 34 2.56 -1.12 -2.19
C MET A 34 3.45 0.07 -2.52
N MET A 35 4.18 0.63 -1.55
CA MET A 35 5.11 1.74 -1.79
C MET A 35 6.35 1.31 -2.58
N TYR A 36 6.87 0.12 -2.29
CA TYR A 36 7.96 -0.49 -3.06
C TYR A 36 7.58 -0.60 -4.54
N ARG A 37 6.40 -1.16 -4.79
CA ARG A 37 5.87 -1.30 -6.14
C ARG A 37 5.51 0.04 -6.78
N ALA A 38 4.99 1.01 -6.03
CA ALA A 38 4.77 2.37 -6.51
C ALA A 38 6.08 3.09 -6.88
N LYS A 39 7.22 2.72 -6.27
CA LYS A 39 8.53 3.25 -6.64
C LYS A 39 9.07 2.60 -7.91
N GLU A 40 8.85 1.29 -8.09
CA GLU A 40 9.22 0.56 -9.32
C GLU A 40 8.34 0.94 -10.52
N ASP A 41 7.03 1.07 -10.32
CA ASP A 41 6.05 1.48 -11.34
C ASP A 41 5.93 3.02 -11.43
N GLY A 42 6.64 3.75 -10.57
CA GLY A 42 6.69 5.21 -10.50
C GLY A 42 7.05 5.92 -11.81
N PRO A 43 8.09 5.50 -12.56
CA PRO A 43 8.38 6.11 -13.87
C PRO A 43 7.36 5.77 -14.97
N VAL A 44 6.54 4.73 -14.81
CA VAL A 44 5.46 4.38 -15.76
C VAL A 44 4.21 5.22 -15.49
N LEU A 45 3.95 5.59 -14.22
CA LEU A 45 2.79 6.40 -13.83
C LEU A 45 3.06 7.93 -13.86
N LEU A 46 4.32 8.39 -13.73
CA LEU A 46 4.67 9.82 -13.81
C LEU A 46 4.67 10.41 -15.24
N GLY A 47 4.23 9.64 -16.25
CA GLY A 47 3.93 10.17 -17.58
C GLY A 47 5.14 10.64 -18.40
N TRP A 48 6.38 10.31 -18.01
CA TRP A 48 7.59 10.69 -18.76
C TRP A 48 7.91 9.77 -19.94
N ARG A 49 7.13 8.70 -20.14
CA ARG A 49 7.32 7.82 -21.29
C ARG A 49 6.01 7.16 -21.68
N HIS A 50 5.25 7.83 -22.53
CA HIS A 50 4.15 7.16 -23.22
C HIS A 50 4.73 6.23 -24.30
N PRO A 51 4.27 4.97 -24.41
CA PRO A 51 4.71 4.04 -25.45
C PRO A 51 4.48 4.53 -26.89
N TRP A 52 3.66 5.57 -27.08
CA TRP A 52 3.25 6.12 -28.38
C TRP A 52 3.92 7.46 -28.74
N ASP A 53 4.79 8.02 -27.89
CA ASP A 53 5.62 9.17 -28.29
C ASP A 53 6.76 8.80 -29.26
N HIS A 54 6.80 7.54 -29.69
CA HIS A 54 7.77 7.03 -30.66
C HIS A 54 7.22 6.92 -32.10
N HIS A 55 5.97 7.31 -32.36
CA HIS A 55 5.34 7.20 -33.69
C HIS A 55 4.62 8.48 -34.12
N GLY A 56 5.33 9.59 -34.08
CA GLY A 56 4.96 10.84 -34.75
C GLY A 56 6.06 11.26 -35.71
N ASP A 57 6.25 10.45 -36.75
CA ASP A 57 6.99 10.67 -37.98
C ASP A 57 7.72 12.02 -38.15
N ASP A 58 9.00 12.02 -37.82
CA ASP A 58 10.03 12.97 -38.28
C ASP A 58 10.46 12.73 -39.75
N HIS A 59 9.81 11.83 -40.51
CA HIS A 59 10.26 11.48 -41.87
C HIS A 59 9.11 11.15 -42.83
N HIS A 60 8.54 12.19 -43.44
CA HIS A 60 8.10 12.07 -44.83
C HIS A 60 9.03 12.93 -45.68
N ASP A 61 10.01 12.22 -46.23
CA ASP A 61 10.95 12.63 -47.23
C ASP A 61 10.29 13.26 -48.46
N GLU A 62 11.02 14.23 -49.02
CA GLU A 62 11.21 14.47 -50.45
C GLU A 62 10.33 13.64 -51.40
N HIS A 63 9.32 14.25 -52.02
CA HIS A 63 8.95 13.97 -53.41
C HIS A 63 7.97 15.06 -53.91
N HIS A 64 8.37 15.70 -55.02
CA HIS A 64 7.67 16.68 -55.90
C HIS A 64 8.10 18.15 -55.81
#